data_AF-A0A9W4JJM4-F1
#
_entry.id   AF-A0A9W4JJM4-F1
#
_cell.length_a   1.000
_cell.length_b   1.000
_cell.length_c   1.000
_cell.angle_alpha   90.00
_cell.angle_beta   90.00
_cell.angle_gamma   90.00
#
_symmetry.space_group_name_H-M   'P 1'
#
loop_
_entity.id
_entity.type
_entity.pdbx_description
1 polymer ?
#
loop_
_entity_poly.entity_id
_entity_poly.type
_entity_poly.pdbx_seq_one_letter_code
_entity_poly.pdbx_strand_id
1 'polypeptide(L)'
;MVKMSGFQFQGQKLGNDLVSSIAHLLDSAGLPHLLWGNYLLTVYGIPTIVDEAAFVILDDLIQVAFSSLMSAGFLPCNQNLDCPHSHN
;
A
#
# COMPACT_ATOMS: atom_id res chain seq x y z
N MET A 1 -6.65 -12.79 24.69
CA MET A 1 -7.18 -12.24 23.43
C MET A 1 -6.63 -10.83 23.26
N VAL A 2 -5.53 -10.68 22.53
CA VAL A 2 -4.92 -9.36 22.28
C VAL A 2 -5.75 -8.69 21.19
N LYS A 3 -6.33 -7.55 21.50
CA LYS A 3 -6.98 -6.68 20.51
C LYS A 3 -5.84 -6.00 19.73
N MET A 4 -5.37 -6.62 18.65
CA MET A 4 -4.54 -5.90 17.68
C MET A 4 -5.45 -4.87 17.03
N SER A 5 -5.37 -3.63 17.48
CA SER A 5 -5.82 -2.49 16.70
C SER A 5 -4.97 -2.47 15.44
N GLY A 6 -5.45 -3.14 14.38
CA GLY A 6 -4.80 -3.12 13.07
C GLY A 6 -4.70 -1.69 12.57
N PHE A 7 -3.68 -1.41 11.76
CA PHE A 7 -3.52 -0.13 11.07
C PHE A 7 -4.84 0.26 10.38
N GLN A 8 -5.17 1.55 10.42
CA GLN A 8 -6.32 2.12 9.73
C GLN A 8 -5.87 3.35 8.94
N PHE A 9 -6.13 3.32 7.63
CA PHE A 9 -5.91 4.44 6.75
C PHE A 9 -6.96 5.53 7.03
N GLN A 10 -6.48 6.75 7.21
CA GLN A 10 -7.27 7.94 7.52
C GLN A 10 -6.86 9.12 6.63
N GLY A 11 -6.29 8.85 5.46
CA GLY A 11 -5.74 9.89 4.58
C GLY A 11 -4.33 10.35 4.96
N GLN A 12 -3.53 9.46 5.57
CA GLN A 12 -2.11 9.75 5.82
C GLN A 12 -1.42 10.09 4.49
N LYS A 13 -0.49 11.05 4.54
CA LYS A 13 0.32 11.42 3.36
C LYS A 13 1.28 10.30 2.98
N LEU A 14 1.61 10.24 1.70
CA LEU A 14 2.65 9.36 1.19
C LEU A 14 3.99 9.68 1.88
N GLY A 15 4.61 8.65 2.46
CA GLY A 15 5.82 8.77 3.26
C GLY A 15 6.19 7.45 3.93
N ASN A 16 7.38 7.38 4.53
CA ASN A 16 7.96 6.12 5.01
C ASN A 16 7.10 5.45 6.08
N ASP A 17 6.45 6.24 6.93
CA ASP A 17 5.57 5.72 7.98
C ASP A 17 4.32 5.04 7.41
N LEU A 18 3.72 5.62 6.37
CA LEU A 18 2.57 5.03 5.68
C LEU A 18 2.99 3.75 4.95
N VAL A 19 4.09 3.80 4.19
CA VAL A 19 4.61 2.63 3.45
C VAL A 19 4.99 1.50 4.40
N SER A 20 5.63 1.81 5.53
CA SER A 20 5.94 0.83 6.59
C SER A 20 4.68 0.26 7.23
N SER A 21 3.64 1.07 7.45
CA SER A 21 2.36 0.60 7.99
C SER A 21 1.64 -0.36 7.02
N ILE A 22 1.69 -0.07 5.72
CA ILE A 22 1.16 -0.97 4.68
C ILE A 22 1.96 -2.27 4.64
N ALA A 23 3.29 -2.20 4.67
CA ALA A 23 4.15 -3.39 4.72
C ALA A 23 3.82 -4.27 5.93
N HIS A 24 3.69 -3.68 7.13
CA HIS A 24 3.30 -4.42 8.33
C HIS A 24 1.88 -5.00 8.25
N LEU A 25 0.94 -4.31 7.61
CA LEU A 25 -0.39 -4.84 7.36
C LEU A 25 -0.31 -6.11 6.50
N LEU A 26 0.44 -6.08 5.40
CA LEU A 26 0.63 -7.22 4.51
C LEU A 26 1.37 -8.38 5.21
N ASP A 27 2.42 -8.07 5.98
CA ASP A 27 3.14 -9.05 6.80
C ASP A 27 2.20 -9.75 7.79
N SER A 28 1.35 -8.98 8.48
CA SER A 28 0.40 -9.51 9.47
C SER A 28 -0.69 -10.40 8.85
N ALA A 29 -0.98 -10.17 7.56
CA ALA A 29 -1.88 -11.01 6.77
C ALA A 29 -1.17 -12.23 6.14
N GLY A 30 0.14 -12.40 6.38
CA GLY A 30 0.93 -13.50 5.82
C GLY A 30 1.16 -13.39 4.32
N LEU A 31 1.14 -12.18 3.77
CA LEU A 31 1.27 -11.92 2.34
C LEU A 31 2.72 -11.57 2.00
N PRO A 32 3.46 -12.41 1.24
CA PRO A 32 4.75 -12.02 0.69
C PRO A 32 4.59 -10.79 -0.22
N HIS A 33 5.37 -9.74 0.05
CA HIS A 33 5.32 -8.49 -0.69
C HIS A 33 6.72 -7.91 -0.92
N LEU A 34 6.83 -7.10 -1.97
CA LEU A 34 8.04 -6.34 -2.29
C LEU A 34 7.66 -4.90 -2.65
N LEU A 35 8.26 -3.92 -1.97
CA LEU A 35 8.15 -2.51 -2.35
C LEU A 35 8.76 -2.30 -3.74
N TRP A 36 8.09 -1.53 -4.60
CA TRP A 36 8.46 -1.35 -5.99
C TRP A 36 8.29 0.10 -6.47
N GLY A 37 8.78 0.37 -7.69
CA GLY A 37 8.61 1.64 -8.40
C GLY A 37 9.50 2.76 -7.87
N ASN A 38 9.09 4.01 -8.13
CA ASN A 38 9.87 5.19 -7.79
C ASN A 38 10.09 5.35 -6.29
N TYR A 39 9.12 4.91 -5.46
CA TYR A 39 9.25 4.95 -4.01
C TYR A 39 10.42 4.09 -3.52
N LEU A 40 10.61 2.88 -4.09
CA LEU A 40 11.73 2.01 -3.76
C LEU A 40 13.08 2.70 -4.05
N LEU A 41 13.19 3.35 -5.22
CA LEU A 41 14.41 4.05 -5.63
C LEU A 41 14.74 5.19 -4.67
N THR A 42 13.72 5.94 -4.23
CA THR A 42 13.87 6.97 -3.19
C THR A 42 14.35 6.40 -1.86
N VAL A 43 13.84 5.25 -1.42
CA VAL A 43 14.33 4.57 -0.20
C VAL A 43 15.81 4.21 -0.32
N TYR A 44 16.28 3.87 -1.52
CA TYR A 44 17.71 3.63 -1.80
C TYR A 44 18.54 4.91 -2.02
N GLY A 45 17.96 6.09 -1.83
CA GLY A 45 18.66 7.36 -1.94
C GLY A 45 18.79 7.90 -3.37
N ILE A 46 18.09 7.31 -4.34
CA ILE A 46 18.02 7.84 -5.70
C ILE A 46 16.94 8.93 -5.73
N PRO A 47 17.27 10.18 -6.10
CA PRO A 47 16.30 11.27 -6.14
C PRO A 47 15.31 11.05 -7.29
N THR A 48 14.11 10.59 -6.97
CA THR A 48 13.00 10.40 -7.93
C THR A 48 11.81 11.27 -7.55
N ILE A 49 10.95 11.55 -8.52
CA ILE A 49 9.62 12.13 -8.25
C ILE A 49 8.73 10.97 -7.80
N VAL A 50 8.11 11.12 -6.64
CA VAL A 50 7.33 10.08 -5.99
C VAL A 50 5.92 10.60 -5.73
N ASP A 51 4.96 10.05 -6.46
CA ASP A 51 3.52 10.29 -6.38
C ASP A 51 2.74 9.07 -5.89
N GLU A 52 3.36 7.89 -5.93
CA GLU A 52 2.78 6.63 -5.47
C GLU A 52 3.78 5.74 -4.69
N ALA A 53 3.24 4.74 -3.99
CA ALA A 53 3.99 3.58 -3.53
C ALA A 53 3.30 2.31 -4.05
N ALA A 54 4.08 1.39 -4.60
CA ALA A 54 3.58 0.15 -5.16
C ALA A 54 4.18 -1.06 -4.44
N PHE A 55 3.39 -2.11 -4.28
CA PHE A 55 3.84 -3.40 -3.76
C PHE A 55 3.56 -4.49 -4.79
N VAL A 56 4.57 -5.32 -5.07
CA VAL A 56 4.40 -6.55 -5.86
C VAL A 56 3.93 -7.65 -4.91
N ILE A 57 2.84 -8.31 -5.28
CA ILE A 57 2.21 -9.41 -4.54
C ILE A 57 2.12 -10.62 -5.48
N LEU A 58 2.19 -11.84 -4.93
CA LEU A 58 1.94 -13.07 -5.69
C LEU A 58 0.50 -13.09 -6.22
N ASP A 59 0.33 -13.47 -7.49
CA ASP A 59 -0.96 -13.47 -8.18
C ASP A 59 -2.06 -14.21 -7.40
N ASP A 60 -1.75 -15.40 -6.88
CA ASP A 60 -2.68 -16.24 -6.11
C ASP A 60 -3.17 -15.57 -4.81
N LEU A 61 -2.47 -14.53 -4.34
CA LEU A 61 -2.74 -13.81 -3.10
C LEU A 61 -3.29 -12.39 -3.34
N ILE A 62 -3.45 -11.97 -4.59
CA ILE A 62 -3.83 -10.58 -4.91
C ILE A 62 -5.18 -10.19 -4.30
N GLN A 63 -6.14 -11.11 -4.28
CA GLN A 63 -7.47 -10.88 -3.70
C GLN A 63 -7.43 -10.75 -2.17
N VAL A 64 -6.54 -11.50 -1.53
CA VAL A 64 -6.31 -11.41 -0.08
C VAL A 64 -5.64 -10.09 0.27
N ALA A 65 -4.65 -9.65 -0.52
CA ALA A 65 -4.04 -8.33 -0.36
C ALA A 65 -5.04 -7.20 -0.54
N PHE A 66 -5.85 -7.26 -1.59
CA PHE A 66 -6.88 -6.27 -1.87
C PHE A 66 -7.90 -6.16 -0.72
N SER A 67 -8.44 -7.28 -0.25
CA SER A 67 -9.39 -7.30 0.88
C SER A 67 -8.76 -6.85 2.20
N SER A 68 -7.48 -7.15 2.44
CA SER A 68 -6.74 -6.70 3.62
C SER A 68 -6.57 -5.17 3.63
N LEU A 69 -6.22 -4.59 2.48
CA LEU A 69 -6.13 -3.13 2.31
C LEU A 69 -7.50 -2.46 2.48
N MET A 70 -8.55 -3.00 1.87
CA MET A 70 -9.91 -2.47 2.06
C MET A 70 -10.36 -2.51 3.52
N SER A 71 -10.07 -3.60 4.23
CA SER A 71 -10.38 -3.76 5.65
C SER A 71 -9.57 -2.80 6.54
N ALA A 72 -8.42 -2.34 6.06
CA ALA A 72 -7.62 -1.29 6.68
C ALA A 72 -8.08 0.13 6.31
N GLY A 73 -9.19 0.28 5.57
CA GLY A 73 -9.76 1.59 5.24
C GLY A 73 -9.24 2.21 3.94
N PHE A 74 -8.41 1.50 3.16
CA PHE A 74 -8.09 1.95 1.80
C PHE A 74 -9.31 1.78 0.90
N LEU A 75 -9.51 2.74 -0.01
CA LEU A 75 -10.60 2.69 -0.97
C LEU A 75 -10.06 2.29 -2.35
N PRO A 76 -10.79 1.45 -3.09
CA PRO A 76 -10.45 1.21 -4.47
C PRO A 76 -10.58 2.51 -5.26
N CYS A 77 -9.58 2.76 -6.09
CA CYS A 77 -9.70 3.76 -7.11
C CYS A 77 -10.74 3.29 -8.14
N ASN A 78 -11.92 3.92 -8.18
CA ASN A 78 -12.90 3.71 -9.24
C ASN A 78 -12.90 4.94 -10.16
N GLN A 79 -13.27 4.77 -11.43
CA GLN A 79 -13.22 5.83 -12.46
C GLN A 79 -14.05 7.09 -12.12
N ASN A 80 -14.87 7.06 -11.04
CA ASN A 80 -15.75 8.13 -10.62
C ASN A 80 -15.30 8.86 -9.33
N LEU A 81 -14.32 8.30 -8.61
CA LEU A 81 -13.62 9.01 -7.54
C LEU A 81 -12.40 9.64 -8.19
N ASP A 82 -12.13 10.91 -7.87
CA ASP A 82 -10.97 11.67 -8.36
C ASP A 82 -9.65 10.97 -7.98
N CYS A 83 -9.30 9.93 -8.72
CA CYS A 83 -7.99 9.33 -8.69
C CYS A 83 -7.10 10.16 -9.60
N PRO A 84 -6.07 10.83 -9.07
CA PRO A 84 -5.28 11.77 -9.84
C PRO A 84 -4.46 11.14 -10.98
N HIS A 85 -4.45 9.80 -11.10
CA HIS A 85 -3.70 9.09 -12.14
C HIS A 85 -4.59 8.04 -12.84
N SER A 86 -5.12 8.38 -14.02
CA SER A 86 -5.54 7.37 -14.99
C SER A 86 -4.27 6.80 -15.63
N HIS A 87 -3.92 5.55 -15.35
CA HIS A 87 -2.97 4.83 -16.21
C HIS A 87 -3.63 4.65 -17.58
N ASN A 88 -3.15 5.41 -18.57
CA ASN A 88 -3.45 5.22 -19.98
C ASN A 88 -2.78 3.96 -20.52
#